data_AF-A0A660TVH9-F1
#
_entry.id   AF-A0A660TVH9-F1
#
_cell.length_a   1.000
_cell.length_b   1.000
_cell.length_c   1.000
_cell.angle_alpha   90.00
_cell.angle_beta   90.00
_cell.angle_gamma   90.00
#
_symmetry.space_group_name_H-M   'P 1'
#
loop_
_entity.id
_entity.type
_entity.pdbx_description
1 polymer ?
#
loop_
_entity_poly.entity_id
_entity_poly.type
_entity_poly.pdbx_seq_one_letter_code
_entity_poly.pdbx_strand_id
1 'polypeptide(L)'
;MHLLSLGIPRLEITPAAYERWEDKEVRMFKAEYLKVLKHEISSGNLNNISMEYDLPLNGFYIDLIVMADGKILPNWSLLSLPEDAKNSYAFLEVNQNGVRKNKRIMQRILKAYERLFSQKNVTYRDFSTFNCELVYRELSKIHKGLNYQNYRELSAFLKKINQSLMVYRQFSKRVLKKKRFIKSRGILIL
;
A
#
# COMPACT_ATOMS: atom_id res chain seq x y z
N MET A 1 -9.75 19.87 3.71
CA MET A 1 -10.72 20.15 4.79
C MET A 1 -11.84 19.12 4.86
N HIS A 2 -12.41 18.66 3.74
CA HIS A 2 -13.55 17.70 3.74
C HIS A 2 -13.28 16.31 4.34
N LEU A 3 -12.08 15.72 4.18
CA LEU A 3 -11.81 14.39 4.76
C LEU A 3 -11.74 14.40 6.29
N LEU A 4 -11.31 15.52 6.87
CA LEU A 4 -11.16 15.68 8.32
C LEU A 4 -12.48 16.02 9.00
N SER A 5 -13.44 16.61 8.28
CA SER A 5 -14.79 16.86 8.78
C SER A 5 -15.64 15.60 8.92
N LEU A 6 -15.17 14.44 8.43
CA LEU A 6 -15.86 13.17 8.58
C LEU A 6 -15.84 12.64 10.02
N GLY A 7 -15.00 13.18 10.90
CA GLY A 7 -14.89 12.73 12.29
C GLY A 7 -14.38 11.29 12.45
N ILE A 8 -13.89 10.68 11.38
CA ILE A 8 -13.40 9.30 11.38
C ILE A 8 -12.02 9.28 12.06
N PRO A 9 -11.86 8.57 13.19
CA PRO A 9 -10.55 8.38 13.77
C PRO A 9 -9.74 7.46 12.86
N ARG A 10 -8.54 7.94 12.44
CA ARG A 10 -7.52 7.14 11.77
C ARG A 10 -7.90 6.62 10.37
N LEU A 11 -7.68 7.46 9.35
CA LEU A 11 -7.94 7.22 7.94
C LEU A 11 -6.71 6.68 7.20
N GLU A 12 -6.86 5.59 6.46
CA GLU A 12 -5.87 5.16 5.45
C GLU A 12 -6.27 5.75 4.09
N ILE A 13 -5.34 6.39 3.39
CA ILE A 13 -5.58 7.02 2.09
C ILE A 13 -4.65 6.36 1.06
N THR A 14 -5.23 5.78 0.02
CA THR A 14 -4.50 5.10 -1.05
C THR A 14 -5.14 5.43 -2.40
N PRO A 15 -4.35 5.73 -3.47
CA PRO A 15 -4.91 5.89 -4.80
C PRO A 15 -5.55 4.59 -5.26
N ALA A 16 -6.72 4.67 -5.87
CA ALA A 16 -7.36 3.51 -6.47
C ALA A 16 -6.49 2.96 -7.60
N ALA A 17 -6.10 1.69 -7.51
CA ALA A 17 -5.12 1.08 -8.41
C ALA A 17 -5.56 1.13 -9.87
N TYR A 18 -6.81 0.82 -10.16
CA TYR A 18 -7.34 0.70 -11.54
C TYR A 18 -8.10 1.93 -12.02
N GLU A 19 -7.99 3.04 -11.29
CA GLU A 19 -8.56 4.32 -11.70
C GLU A 19 -7.71 4.98 -12.78
N ARG A 20 -8.34 5.76 -13.66
CA ARG A 20 -7.64 6.52 -14.69
C ARG A 20 -7.02 7.77 -14.08
N TRP A 21 -5.75 7.66 -13.69
CA TRP A 21 -4.97 8.79 -13.21
C TRP A 21 -4.36 9.56 -14.37
N GLU A 22 -4.92 10.70 -14.75
CA GLU A 22 -4.25 11.65 -15.65
C GLU A 22 -3.43 12.67 -14.85
N ASP A 23 -2.56 13.42 -15.54
CA ASP A 23 -1.57 14.27 -14.88
C ASP A 23 -2.23 15.37 -14.01
N LYS A 24 -3.42 15.83 -14.41
CA LYS A 24 -4.19 16.80 -13.63
C LYS A 24 -4.63 16.20 -12.30
N GLU A 25 -5.17 14.99 -12.31
CA GLU A 25 -5.66 14.27 -11.14
C GLU A 25 -4.50 13.90 -10.22
N VAL A 26 -3.35 13.50 -10.77
CA VAL A 26 -2.13 13.25 -9.99
C VAL A 26 -1.70 14.51 -9.22
N ARG A 27 -1.64 15.67 -9.89
CA ARG A 27 -1.29 16.94 -9.25
C ARG A 27 -2.30 17.33 -8.17
N MET A 28 -3.60 17.19 -8.47
CA MET A 28 -4.67 17.48 -7.51
C MET A 28 -4.59 16.59 -6.28
N PHE A 29 -4.44 15.27 -6.46
CA PHE A 29 -4.31 14.33 -5.35
C PHE A 29 -3.15 14.69 -4.43
N LYS A 30 -1.95 14.93 -4.99
CA LYS A 30 -0.77 15.31 -4.21
C LYS A 30 -1.00 16.59 -3.42
N ALA A 31 -1.58 17.61 -4.05
CA ALA A 31 -1.87 18.89 -3.41
C ALA A 31 -2.86 18.74 -2.24
N GLU A 32 -3.96 18.01 -2.46
CA GLU A 32 -4.97 17.78 -1.42
C GLU A 32 -4.42 16.94 -0.26
N TYR A 33 -3.63 15.90 -0.55
CA TYR A 33 -3.00 15.09 0.49
C TYR A 33 -2.05 15.91 1.37
N LEU A 34 -1.22 16.77 0.76
CA LEU A 34 -0.34 17.66 1.52
C LEU A 34 -1.12 18.66 2.40
N LYS A 35 -2.28 19.16 1.94
CA LYS A 35 -3.15 20.01 2.76
C LYS A 35 -3.68 19.27 3.98
N VAL A 36 -4.09 18.01 3.82
CA VAL A 36 -4.54 17.16 4.94
C VAL A 36 -3.43 16.98 5.97
N LEU A 37 -2.21 16.66 5.51
CA LEU A 37 -1.06 16.50 6.40
C LEU A 37 -0.65 17.79 7.11
N LYS A 38 -0.65 18.92 6.40
CA LYS A 38 -0.38 20.23 7.01
C LYS A 38 -1.39 20.53 8.13
N HIS A 39 -2.66 20.23 7.90
CA HIS A 39 -3.68 20.38 8.92
C HIS A 39 -3.42 19.46 10.12
N GLU A 40 -3.14 18.17 9.88
CA GLU A 40 -2.82 17.19 10.92
C GLU A 40 -1.68 17.68 11.82
N ILE A 41 -0.59 18.16 11.21
CA ILE A 41 0.57 18.72 11.91
C ILE A 41 0.18 19.96 12.72
N SER A 42 -0.56 20.90 12.13
CA SER A 42 -0.97 22.13 12.81
C SER A 42 -1.92 21.90 13.98
N SER A 43 -2.78 20.88 13.89
CA SER A 43 -3.73 20.51 14.94
C SER A 43 -3.08 19.76 16.10
N GLY A 44 -1.84 19.29 15.93
CA GLY A 44 -1.15 18.41 16.89
C GLY A 44 -1.69 16.98 16.96
N ASN A 45 -2.80 16.67 16.26
CA ASN A 45 -3.37 15.32 16.23
C ASN A 45 -2.72 14.47 15.13
N LEU A 46 -1.50 14.04 15.38
CA LEU A 46 -0.70 13.22 14.46
C LEU A 46 -1.10 11.73 14.46
N ASN A 47 -2.37 11.37 14.60
CA ASN A 47 -2.80 9.97 14.49
C ASN A 47 -4.00 9.80 13.55
N ASN A 48 -4.44 10.88 12.90
CA ASN A 48 -5.60 10.84 12.02
C ASN A 48 -5.29 10.19 10.69
N ILE A 49 -4.04 10.21 10.23
CA ILE A 49 -3.63 9.48 9.04
C ILE A 49 -2.93 8.18 9.44
N SER A 50 -3.50 7.06 8.99
CA SER A 50 -2.90 5.74 9.06
C SER A 50 -1.76 5.63 8.05
N MET A 51 -0.75 4.84 8.40
CA MET A 51 0.45 4.61 7.59
C MET A 51 0.79 3.12 7.61
N GLU A 52 -0.20 2.25 7.87
CA GLU A 52 0.02 0.82 8.03
C GLU A 52 0.58 0.19 6.75
N TYR A 53 0.14 0.68 5.60
CA TYR A 53 0.60 0.18 4.29
C TYR A 53 2.07 0.49 4.02
N ASP A 54 2.64 1.46 4.72
CA ASP A 54 4.01 1.95 4.55
C ASP A 54 4.96 1.44 5.65
N LEU A 55 4.46 0.60 6.56
CA LEU A 55 5.29 -0.13 7.51
C LEU A 55 6.06 -1.24 6.79
N PRO A 56 7.33 -1.48 7.16
CA PRO A 56 8.09 -2.60 6.62
C PRO A 56 7.41 -3.95 6.93
N LEU A 57 7.38 -4.82 5.93
CA LEU A 57 7.01 -6.23 6.09
C LEU A 57 8.21 -7.02 6.61
N ASN A 58 7.93 -7.98 7.50
CA ASN A 58 8.94 -8.86 8.05
C ASN A 58 9.03 -10.14 7.21
N GLY A 59 10.01 -10.19 6.31
CA GLY A 59 10.31 -11.36 5.51
C GLY A 59 9.43 -11.52 4.26
N PHE A 60 9.49 -12.71 3.66
CA PHE A 60 8.76 -13.06 2.46
C PHE A 60 7.25 -13.18 2.74
N TYR A 61 6.42 -12.60 1.87
CA TYR A 61 4.97 -12.54 2.05
C TYR A 61 4.21 -12.82 0.74
N ILE A 62 3.06 -13.50 0.84
CA ILE A 62 2.13 -13.75 -0.26
C ILE A 62 0.68 -13.74 0.25
N ASP A 63 -0.21 -13.06 -0.48
CA ASP A 63 -1.66 -13.12 -0.27
C ASP A 63 -2.25 -14.25 -1.13
N LEU A 64 -2.64 -15.37 -0.54
CA LEU A 64 -3.33 -16.44 -1.27
C LEU A 64 -4.85 -16.22 -1.20
N ILE A 65 -5.49 -16.22 -2.36
CA ILE A 65 -6.94 -16.01 -2.48
C ILE A 65 -7.58 -17.28 -2.99
N VAL A 66 -8.43 -17.88 -2.16
CA VAL A 66 -9.21 -19.06 -2.54
C VAL A 66 -10.51 -18.60 -3.19
N MET A 67 -10.72 -19.01 -4.42
CA MET A 67 -11.94 -18.78 -5.19
C MET A 67 -12.97 -19.89 -4.90
N ALA A 68 -14.25 -19.59 -5.12
CA ALA A 68 -15.36 -20.51 -4.84
C ALA A 68 -15.28 -21.82 -5.65
N ASP A 69 -14.63 -21.79 -6.82
CA ASP A 69 -14.41 -22.95 -7.69
C ASP A 69 -13.14 -23.75 -7.35
N GLY A 70 -12.50 -23.44 -6.21
CA GLY A 70 -11.32 -24.14 -5.71
C GLY A 70 -9.99 -23.64 -6.28
N LYS A 71 -9.98 -22.63 -7.17
CA LYS A 71 -8.73 -22.02 -7.66
C LYS A 71 -8.10 -21.12 -6.60
N ILE A 72 -6.77 -21.10 -6.55
CA ILE A 72 -6.01 -20.26 -5.62
C ILE A 72 -5.15 -19.26 -6.41
N LEU A 73 -5.43 -17.97 -6.24
CA LEU A 73 -4.68 -16.87 -6.85
C LEU A 73 -3.61 -16.34 -5.88
N PRO A 74 -2.46 -15.84 -6.41
CA PRO A 74 -1.35 -15.37 -5.58
C PRO A 74 -1.44 -13.91 -5.09
N ASN A 75 -2.58 -13.24 -5.31
CA ASN A 75 -2.93 -11.94 -4.72
C ASN A 75 -4.39 -11.57 -5.01
N TRP A 76 -5.00 -10.70 -4.19
CA TRP A 76 -6.37 -10.18 -4.37
C TRP A 76 -6.54 -9.30 -5.61
N SER A 77 -5.49 -8.58 -6.04
CA SER A 77 -5.52 -7.75 -7.23
C SER A 77 -5.98 -8.51 -8.48
N LEU A 78 -5.60 -9.79 -8.58
CA LEU A 78 -5.94 -10.64 -9.71
C LEU A 78 -7.44 -10.92 -9.85
N LEU A 79 -8.24 -10.71 -8.79
CA LEU A 79 -9.70 -10.81 -8.87
C LEU A 79 -10.32 -9.81 -9.85
N SER A 80 -9.62 -8.72 -10.17
CA SER A 80 -10.07 -7.72 -11.15
C SER A 80 -9.90 -8.14 -12.61
N LEU A 81 -9.19 -9.24 -12.87
CA LEU A 81 -8.99 -9.73 -14.23
C LEU A 81 -10.24 -10.45 -14.77
N PRO A 82 -10.42 -10.50 -16.11
CA PRO A 82 -11.39 -11.41 -16.74
C PRO A 82 -11.16 -12.87 -16.35
N GLU A 83 -12.20 -13.71 -16.40
CA GLU A 83 -12.17 -15.11 -15.94
C GLU A 83 -11.05 -15.93 -16.57
N ASP A 84 -10.89 -15.85 -17.89
CA ASP A 84 -9.85 -16.59 -18.61
C ASP A 84 -8.44 -16.19 -18.16
N ALA A 85 -8.23 -14.90 -17.89
CA ALA A 85 -6.98 -14.39 -17.37
C ALA A 85 -6.77 -14.87 -15.92
N LYS A 86 -7.77 -14.78 -15.03
CA LYS A 86 -7.68 -15.32 -13.66
C LYS A 86 -7.25 -16.78 -13.65
N ASN A 87 -7.88 -17.60 -14.51
CA ASN A 87 -7.56 -19.02 -14.65
C ASN A 87 -6.11 -19.27 -15.03
N SER A 88 -5.55 -18.45 -15.91
CA SER A 88 -4.14 -18.53 -16.30
C SER A 88 -3.16 -18.16 -15.18
N TYR A 89 -3.61 -17.45 -14.14
CA TYR A 89 -2.79 -17.01 -13.01
C TYR A 89 -2.97 -17.85 -11.74
N ALA A 90 -3.89 -18.82 -11.74
CA ALA A 90 -4.10 -19.72 -10.61
C ALA A 90 -2.83 -20.54 -10.30
N PHE A 91 -2.36 -20.47 -9.06
CA PHE A 91 -1.26 -21.26 -8.52
C PHE A 91 -1.65 -22.72 -8.37
N LEU A 92 -2.81 -22.91 -7.76
CA LEU A 92 -3.35 -24.19 -7.39
C LEU A 92 -4.81 -24.26 -7.80
N GLU A 93 -5.28 -25.48 -7.99
CA GLU A 93 -6.69 -25.80 -8.06
C GLU A 93 -6.92 -26.98 -7.13
N VAL A 94 -7.87 -26.80 -6.20
CA VAL A 94 -8.29 -27.81 -5.25
C VAL A 94 -9.67 -28.30 -5.67
N ASN A 95 -9.80 -29.60 -5.96
CA ASN A 95 -11.06 -30.20 -6.33
C ASN A 95 -11.21 -31.59 -5.66
N GLN A 96 -12.33 -32.26 -5.92
CA GLN A 96 -12.63 -33.58 -5.34
C GLN A 96 -11.58 -34.64 -5.69
N ASN A 97 -10.84 -34.46 -6.78
CA ASN A 97 -9.81 -35.37 -7.26
C ASN A 97 -8.40 -35.01 -6.73
N GLY A 98 -8.28 -34.00 -5.87
CA GLY A 98 -7.04 -33.58 -5.22
C GLY A 98 -6.58 -32.17 -5.59
N VAL A 99 -5.25 -31.96 -5.55
CA VAL A 99 -4.63 -30.64 -5.77
C VAL A 99 -3.80 -30.64 -7.05
N ARG A 100 -4.19 -29.80 -8.02
CA ARG A 100 -3.43 -29.55 -9.24
C ARG A 100 -2.58 -28.29 -9.08
N LYS A 101 -1.29 -28.38 -9.42
CA LYS A 101 -0.34 -27.26 -9.32
C LYS A 101 0.00 -26.69 -10.70
N ASN A 102 -0.14 -25.38 -10.87
CA ASN A 102 0.38 -24.67 -12.03
C ASN A 102 1.85 -24.28 -11.80
N LYS A 103 2.76 -25.28 -11.89
CA LYS A 103 4.18 -25.11 -11.55
C LYS A 103 4.84 -23.93 -12.28
N ARG A 104 4.52 -23.74 -13.57
CA ARG A 104 5.11 -22.68 -14.40
C ARG A 104 4.78 -21.29 -13.85
N ILE A 105 3.51 -21.04 -13.55
CA ILE A 105 3.06 -19.74 -13.04
C ILE A 105 3.54 -19.50 -11.62
N MET A 106 3.46 -20.53 -10.79
CA MET A 106 3.97 -20.49 -9.42
C MET A 106 5.46 -20.12 -9.40
N GLN A 107 6.32 -20.80 -10.16
CA GLN A 107 7.74 -20.48 -10.25
C GLN A 107 7.99 -19.05 -10.75
N ARG A 108 7.26 -18.61 -11.77
CA ARG A 108 7.39 -17.26 -12.33
C ARG A 108 7.08 -16.18 -11.30
N ILE A 109 5.98 -16.33 -10.56
CA ILE A 109 5.53 -15.32 -9.59
C ILE A 109 6.36 -15.39 -8.31
N LEU A 110 6.67 -16.58 -7.79
CA LEU A 110 7.54 -16.73 -6.62
C LEU A 110 8.91 -16.11 -6.86
N LYS A 111 9.54 -16.35 -8.01
CA LYS A 111 10.81 -15.70 -8.38
C LYS A 111 10.71 -14.17 -8.42
N ALA A 112 9.56 -13.64 -8.85
CA ALA A 112 9.33 -12.19 -8.87
C ALA A 112 9.15 -11.63 -7.45
N TYR A 113 8.43 -12.33 -6.58
CA TYR A 113 8.32 -11.98 -5.16
C TYR A 113 9.66 -12.08 -4.44
N GLU A 114 10.46 -13.14 -4.66
CA GLU A 114 11.80 -13.25 -4.09
C GLU A 114 12.67 -12.05 -4.46
N ARG A 115 12.59 -11.58 -5.71
CA ARG A 115 13.29 -10.37 -6.16
C ARG A 115 12.75 -9.09 -5.51
N LEU A 116 11.44 -9.01 -5.24
CA LEU A 116 10.85 -7.88 -4.52
C LEU A 116 11.35 -7.88 -3.07
N PHE A 117 11.22 -9.01 -2.36
CA PHE A 117 11.55 -9.17 -0.94
C PHE A 117 13.05 -9.25 -0.64
N SER A 118 13.91 -9.41 -1.65
CA SER A 118 15.35 -9.24 -1.48
C SER A 118 15.77 -7.77 -1.31
N GLN A 119 14.87 -6.82 -1.59
CA GLN A 119 15.09 -5.40 -1.34
C GLN A 119 14.93 -5.11 0.16
N LYS A 120 15.70 -4.15 0.68
CA LYS A 120 15.56 -3.70 2.07
C LYS A 120 14.26 -2.90 2.23
N ASN A 121 13.56 -3.11 3.34
CA ASN A 121 12.38 -2.33 3.75
C ASN A 121 11.21 -2.36 2.76
N VAL A 122 10.89 -3.54 2.21
CA VAL A 122 9.64 -3.73 1.46
C VAL A 122 8.44 -3.46 2.37
N THR A 123 7.48 -2.71 1.88
CA THR A 123 6.22 -2.36 2.57
C THR A 123 5.04 -3.04 1.89
N TYR A 124 3.88 -3.08 2.56
CA TYR A 124 2.67 -3.60 1.93
C TYR A 124 2.28 -2.79 0.68
N ARG A 125 2.55 -1.48 0.65
CA ARG A 125 2.34 -0.65 -0.53
C ARG A 125 3.21 -1.08 -1.71
N ASP A 126 4.48 -1.44 -1.47
CA ASP A 126 5.36 -1.96 -2.54
C ASP A 126 4.81 -3.29 -3.09
N PHE A 127 4.42 -4.19 -2.18
CA PHE A 127 3.85 -5.49 -2.53
C PHE A 127 2.52 -5.36 -3.30
N SER A 128 1.62 -4.49 -2.84
CA SER A 128 0.36 -4.19 -3.51
C SER A 128 0.58 -3.52 -4.87
N THR A 129 1.49 -2.54 -4.96
CA THR A 129 1.83 -1.87 -6.22
C THR A 129 2.40 -2.85 -7.25
N PHE A 130 3.32 -3.72 -6.82
CA PHE A 130 3.86 -4.79 -7.66
C PHE A 130 2.76 -5.70 -8.22
N ASN A 131 1.81 -6.10 -7.37
CA ASN A 131 0.68 -6.94 -7.78
C ASN A 131 -0.27 -6.23 -8.75
N CYS A 132 -0.55 -4.95 -8.51
CA CYS A 132 -1.32 -4.14 -9.44
C CYS A 132 -0.63 -4.03 -10.81
N GLU A 133 0.72 -3.96 -10.85
CA GLU A 133 1.47 -3.96 -12.11
C GLU A 133 1.21 -5.22 -12.95
N LEU A 134 1.16 -6.39 -12.31
CA LEU A 134 0.86 -7.65 -13.01
C LEU A 134 -0.51 -7.58 -13.67
N VAL A 135 -1.51 -7.08 -12.94
CA VAL A 135 -2.87 -6.88 -13.46
C VAL A 135 -2.88 -5.87 -14.60
N TYR A 136 -2.23 -4.72 -14.43
CA TYR A 136 -2.16 -3.68 -15.46
C TYR A 136 -1.60 -4.20 -16.78
N ARG A 137 -0.54 -5.02 -16.72
CA ARG A 137 0.05 -5.63 -17.92
C ARG A 137 -0.92 -6.56 -18.66
N GLU A 138 -1.84 -7.20 -17.94
CA GLU A 138 -2.88 -8.01 -18.54
C GLU A 138 -4.02 -7.14 -19.08
N LEU A 139 -4.53 -6.21 -18.27
CA LEU A 139 -5.61 -5.30 -18.68
C LEU A 139 -5.20 -4.40 -19.85
N SER A 140 -3.94 -3.99 -19.96
CA SER A 140 -3.45 -3.17 -21.08
C SER A 140 -3.52 -3.88 -22.44
N LYS A 141 -3.64 -5.22 -22.44
CA LYS A 141 -3.87 -5.99 -23.67
C LYS A 141 -5.30 -5.83 -24.20
N ILE A 142 -6.22 -5.44 -23.32
CA ILE A 142 -7.68 -5.38 -23.58
C ILE A 142 -8.14 -3.91 -23.64
N HIS A 143 -7.67 -3.07 -22.73
CA HIS A 143 -8.05 -1.67 -22.60
C HIS A 143 -6.90 -0.75 -22.97
N LYS A 144 -7.08 0.03 -24.05
CA LYS A 144 -6.14 1.09 -24.45
C LYS A 144 -6.34 2.31 -23.54
N GLY A 145 -5.24 2.91 -23.05
CA GLY A 145 -5.27 4.16 -22.28
C GLY A 145 -5.14 4.02 -20.76
N LEU A 146 -4.94 2.80 -20.24
CA LEU A 146 -4.58 2.60 -18.83
C LEU A 146 -3.15 3.09 -18.56
N ASN A 147 -2.98 4.09 -17.68
CA ASN A 147 -1.68 4.64 -17.31
C ASN A 147 -1.22 4.16 -15.93
N TYR A 148 -0.50 3.03 -15.90
CA TYR A 148 0.10 2.48 -14.68
C TYR A 148 1.15 3.42 -14.06
N GLN A 149 1.85 4.22 -14.87
CA GLN A 149 2.95 5.05 -14.40
C GLN A 149 2.48 6.10 -13.40
N ASN A 150 1.30 6.69 -13.64
CA ASN A 150 0.71 7.69 -12.75
C ASN A 150 0.26 7.07 -11.41
N TYR A 151 -0.32 5.88 -11.42
CA TYR A 151 -0.61 5.14 -10.18
C TYR A 151 0.67 4.83 -9.39
N ARG A 152 1.71 4.32 -10.07
CA ARG A 152 3.00 4.01 -9.45
C ARG A 152 3.64 5.26 -8.82
N GLU A 153 3.56 6.39 -9.51
CA GLU A 153 4.05 7.69 -9.01
C GLU A 153 3.30 8.12 -7.75
N LEU A 154 1.98 7.98 -7.71
CA LEU A 154 1.17 8.31 -6.54
C LEU A 154 1.49 7.39 -5.34
N SER A 155 1.64 6.08 -5.58
CA SER A 155 2.05 5.13 -4.55
C SER A 155 3.42 5.46 -3.98
N ALA A 156 4.40 5.78 -4.83
CA ALA A 156 5.73 6.18 -4.39
C ALA A 156 5.72 7.50 -3.61
N PHE A 157 4.92 8.47 -4.06
CA PHE A 157 4.71 9.73 -3.36
C PHE A 157 4.16 9.52 -1.95
N LEU A 158 3.08 8.75 -1.80
CA LEU A 158 2.48 8.46 -0.49
C LEU A 158 3.47 7.77 0.45
N LYS A 159 4.17 6.73 -0.03
CA LYS A 159 5.18 6.02 0.75
C LYS A 159 6.21 6.98 1.32
N LYS A 160 6.80 7.82 0.46
CA LYS A 160 7.84 8.78 0.87
C LYS A 160 7.33 9.76 1.93
N ILE A 161 6.13 10.30 1.72
CA ILE A 161 5.54 11.28 2.62
C ILE A 161 5.16 10.64 3.96
N ASN A 162 4.54 9.47 3.95
CA ASN A 162 4.14 8.75 5.17
C ASN A 162 5.35 8.32 6.00
N GLN A 163 6.41 7.83 5.36
CA GLN A 163 7.66 7.54 6.05
C GLN A 163 8.29 8.79 6.69
N SER A 164 8.23 9.94 6.01
CA SER A 164 8.70 11.21 6.57
C SER A 164 7.86 11.62 7.80
N LEU A 165 6.54 11.45 7.73
CA LEU A 165 5.62 11.72 8.84
C LEU A 165 5.86 10.77 10.02
N MET A 166 6.14 9.48 9.78
CA MET A 166 6.52 8.53 10.83
C MET A 166 7.73 9.00 11.62
N VAL A 167 8.79 9.43 10.92
CA VAL A 167 10.01 9.96 11.54
C VAL A 167 9.68 11.21 12.38
N TYR A 168 8.89 12.13 11.83
CA TYR A 168 8.43 13.31 12.55
C TYR A 168 7.64 12.95 13.82
N ARG A 169 6.69 12.01 13.74
CA ARG A 169 5.91 11.52 14.89
C ARG A 169 6.81 10.94 15.98
N GLN A 170 7.82 10.14 15.60
CA GLN A 170 8.79 9.57 16.55
C GLN A 170 9.61 10.66 17.24
N PHE A 171 10.09 11.65 16.49
CA PHE A 171 10.86 12.76 17.03
C PHE A 171 10.02 13.61 18.01
N SER A 172 8.82 14.01 17.60
CA SER A 172 7.88 14.78 18.44
C SER A 172 7.53 14.06 19.74
N LYS A 173 7.30 12.73 19.70
CA LYS A 173 7.08 11.91 20.92
C LYS A 173 8.30 11.93 21.84
N ARG A 174 9.52 11.84 21.32
CA ARG A 174 10.77 11.89 22.12
C ARG A 174 10.94 13.25 22.78
N VAL A 175 10.72 14.35 22.06
CA VAL A 175 10.81 15.72 22.59
C VAL A 175 9.77 15.94 23.70
N LEU A 176 8.52 15.51 23.49
CA LEU A 176 7.46 15.63 24.50
C LEU A 176 7.77 14.80 25.75
N LYS A 177 8.30 13.57 25.61
CA LYS A 177 8.77 12.77 26.74
C LYS A 177 9.90 13.47 27.51
N LYS A 178 10.88 14.07 26.82
CA LYS A 178 11.99 14.81 27.44
C LYS A 178 11.49 16.05 28.21
N LYS A 179 10.54 16.82 27.66
CA LYS A 179 9.92 17.97 28.35
C LYS A 179 9.12 17.54 29.60
N ARG A 180 8.39 16.42 29.53
CA ARG A 180 7.70 15.87 30.70
C ARG A 180 8.68 15.41 31.78
N PHE A 181 9.79 14.80 31.39
CA PHE A 181 10.84 14.36 32.31
C PHE A 181 11.54 15.52 33.03
N ILE A 182 11.75 16.65 32.33
CA ILE A 182 12.29 17.89 32.92
C ILE A 182 11.29 18.50 33.90
N LYS A 183 10.00 18.57 33.54
CA LYS A 183 8.94 19.07 34.45
C LYS A 183 8.73 18.16 35.67
N SER A 184 8.81 16.84 35.53
CA SER A 184 8.61 15.88 36.63
C SER A 184 9.80 15.80 37.59
N ARG A 185 10.99 16.30 37.19
CA ARG A 185 12.18 16.35 38.05
C ARG A 185 12.40 17.71 38.71
N GLY A 186 11.49 18.67 38.57
CA GLY A 186 11.58 19.94 39.28
C GLY A 186 12.90 20.68 39.05
N ILE A 187 13.45 20.65 37.83
CA ILE A 187 14.55 21.56 37.50
C ILE A 187 13.92 22.94 37.25
N LEU A 188 13.77 23.68 38.35
CA LEU A 188 13.69 25.13 38.34
C LEU A 188 15.02 25.61 37.74
N ILE A 189 15.00 26.08 36.50
CA ILE A 189 16.09 26.91 36.00
C ILE A 189 15.72 28.32 36.44
N LEU A 190 16.40 28.80 37.49
CA LEU A 190 16.57 30.23 37.77
C LEU A 190 17.39 30.86 36.64
#